data_AF-A0A151T3U6-F1
#
_entry.id   AF-A0A151T3U6-F1
#
_cell.length_a   1.000
_cell.length_b   1.000
_cell.length_c   1.000
_cell.angle_alpha   90.00
_cell.angle_beta   90.00
_cell.angle_gamma   90.00
#
_symmetry.space_group_name_H-M   'P 1'
#
loop_
_entity.id
_entity.type
_entity.pdbx_description
1 polymer ?
#
loop_
_entity_poly.entity_id
_entity_poly.type
_entity_poly.pdbx_seq_one_letter_code
_entity_poly.pdbx_strand_id
1 'polypeptide(L)' 'MEEDEGIPIISRKHFLAITNVNISVKKGKLSLTMGDETIDFNLTKNKNKPIDENSLFKIKVMKHRVVGCPIKDLFR' A
#
# COMPACT_ATOMS: atom_id res chain seq x y z
N MET A 1 18.17 12.05 -14.14
CA MET A 1 18.49 11.01 -13.14
C MET A 1 17.72 9.80 -13.61
N GLU A 2 18.39 8.68 -13.92
CA GLU A 2 17.68 7.43 -14.14
C GLU A 2 17.03 7.03 -12.81
N GLU A 3 15.76 6.64 -12.85
CA GLU A 3 15.11 6.04 -11.69
C GLU A 3 15.69 4.63 -11.54
N ASP A 4 16.01 4.23 -10.30
CA ASP A 4 16.50 2.88 -10.02
C ASP A 4 15.40 1.85 -10.28
N GLU A 5 15.30 1.39 -11.53
CA GLU A 5 14.38 0.34 -11.96
C GLU A 5 14.70 -0.95 -11.20
N GLY A 6 13.81 -1.34 -10.27
CA GLY A 6 13.89 -2.61 -9.56
C GLY A 6 14.22 -2.50 -8.06
N ILE A 7 14.52 -1.32 -7.53
CA ILE A 7 14.63 -1.14 -6.07
C ILE A 7 13.23 -0.88 -5.48
N PRO A 8 12.69 -1.76 -4.61
CA PRO A 8 11.37 -1.55 -4.03
C PRO A 8 11.39 -0.36 -3.06
N ILE A 9 10.55 0.64 -3.32
CA ILE A 9 10.37 1.79 -2.43
C ILE A 9 9.49 1.37 -1.24
N ILE A 10 10.05 1.48 -0.03
CA ILE A 10 9.30 1.24 1.21
C ILE A 10 8.80 2.58 1.76
N SER A 11 7.58 2.95 1.39
CA SER A 11 6.93 4.16 1.89
C SER A 11 6.47 3.99 3.34
N ARG A 12 7.27 4.52 4.27
CA ARG A 12 6.89 4.59 5.71
C ARG A 12 5.98 5.80 5.97
N LYS A 13 5.41 5.90 7.19
CA LYS A 13 4.54 7.01 7.63
C LYS A 13 5.04 8.39 7.20
N HIS A 14 6.33 8.67 7.41
CA HIS A 14 6.94 9.95 7.04
C HIS A 14 6.78 10.26 5.54
N PHE A 15 7.00 9.28 4.67
CA PHE A 15 6.89 9.46 3.22
C PHE A 15 5.44 9.70 2.79
N LEU A 16 4.50 8.96 3.37
CA LEU A 16 3.07 9.12 3.11
C LEU A 16 2.52 10.46 3.62
N ALA A 17 3.08 10.98 4.72
CA ALA A 17 2.70 12.28 5.29
C ALA A 17 3.14 13.45 4.40
N ILE A 18 4.27 13.32 3.69
CA ILE A 18 4.78 14.38 2.79
C ILE A 18 3.91 14.51 1.55
N THR A 19 3.38 13.41 1.02
CA THR A 19 2.70 13.36 -0.27
C THR A 19 1.19 13.64 -0.20
N ASN A 20 0.65 14.01 0.98
CA ASN A 20 -0.79 14.15 1.23
C ASN A 20 -1.61 12.95 0.72
N VAL A 21 -0.99 11.76 0.75
CA VAL A 21 -1.61 10.56 0.21
C VAL A 21 -2.68 10.05 1.17
N ASN A 22 -3.90 9.90 0.67
CA ASN A 22 -4.99 9.28 1.41
C ASN A 22 -4.99 7.77 1.13
N ILE A 23 -4.76 6.98 2.18
CA ILE A 23 -4.86 5.52 2.14
C ILE A 23 -6.17 5.10 2.79
N SER A 24 -7.08 4.52 2.02
CA SER A 24 -8.33 4.00 2.56
C SER A 24 -8.50 2.52 2.25
N VAL A 25 -8.94 1.76 3.25
CA VAL A 25 -9.35 0.36 3.09
C VAL A 25 -10.83 0.26 3.41
N LYS A 26 -11.66 0.14 2.38
CA LYS A 26 -13.12 0.06 2.52
C LYS A 26 -13.66 -1.01 1.59
N LYS A 27 -14.62 -1.80 2.08
CA LYS A 27 -15.33 -2.83 1.29
C LYS A 27 -14.39 -3.79 0.53
N GLY A 28 -13.25 -4.15 1.14
CA GLY A 28 -12.27 -5.06 0.51
C GLY A 28 -11.44 -4.44 -0.62
N LYS A 29 -11.39 -3.11 -0.70
CA LYS A 29 -10.58 -2.34 -1.66
C LYS A 29 -9.59 -1.48 -0.90
N LEU A 30 -8.34 -1.45 -1.35
CA LEU A 30 -7.31 -0.51 -0.92
C LEU A 30 -7.23 0.59 -1.98
N SER A 31 -7.48 1.83 -1.59
CA SER A 31 -7.40 3.01 -2.47
C SER A 31 -6.27 3.91 -2.00
N LEU A 32 -5.44 4.34 -2.93
CA LEU A 32 -4.36 5.30 -2.74
C LEU A 32 -4.70 6.56 -3.55
N THR A 33 -5.05 7.64 -2.87
CA THR A 33 -5.37 8.92 -3.54
C THR A 33 -4.24 9.91 -3.32
N MET A 34 -3.71 10.50 -4.39
CA MET A 34 -2.67 11.51 -4.39
C MET A 34 -3.14 12.69 -5.26
N GLY A 35 -3.51 13.80 -4.63
CA GLY A 35 -4.19 14.89 -5.33
C GLY A 35 -5.52 14.40 -5.93
N ASP A 36 -5.68 14.56 -7.25
CA ASP A 36 -6.87 14.14 -7.98
C ASP A 36 -6.79 12.70 -8.52
N GLU A 37 -5.62 12.06 -8.41
CA GLU A 37 -5.42 10.69 -8.89
C GLU A 37 -5.74 9.69 -7.79
N THR A 38 -6.51 8.65 -8.13
CA THR A 38 -6.80 7.54 -7.23
C THR A 38 -6.45 6.21 -7.89
N ILE A 39 -5.59 5.44 -7.23
CA ILE A 39 -5.23 4.07 -7.63
C ILE A 39 -5.93 3.09 -6.71
N ASP A 40 -6.54 2.07 -7.31
CA ASP A 40 -7.49 1.20 -6.66
C ASP A 40 -7.11 -0.28 -6.77
N PHE A 41 -6.95 -0.93 -5.62
CA PHE A 41 -6.57 -2.32 -5.51
C PHE A 41 -7.69 -3.13 -4.86
N ASN A 42 -8.28 -4.06 -5.61
CA ASN A 42 -9.27 -4.98 -5.04
C ASN A 42 -8.56 -6.08 -4.24
N LEU A 43 -8.64 -6.03 -2.91
CA LEU A 43 -7.93 -6.95 -2.02
C LEU A 43 -8.52 -8.36 -2.06
N THR A 44 -9.83 -8.52 -2.31
CA THR A 44 -10.44 -9.86 -2.35
C THR A 44 -10.09 -10.61 -3.63
N LYS A 45 -10.00 -9.92 -4.76
CA LYS A 45 -9.64 -10.49 -6.07
C LYS A 45 -8.13 -10.67 -6.24
N ASN A 46 -7.31 -9.83 -5.62
CA ASN A 46 -5.86 -9.82 -5.84
C ASN A 46 -5.03 -10.39 -4.69
N LYS A 47 -5.66 -10.81 -3.58
CA LYS A 47 -4.95 -11.46 -2.48
C LYS A 47 -4.35 -12.78 -2.97
N ASN A 48 -3.02 -12.89 -2.85
CA ASN A 48 -2.25 -14.06 -3.27
C ASN A 48 -2.27 -14.34 -4.78
N LYS A 49 -2.62 -13.36 -5.62
CA LYS A 49 -2.46 -13.51 -7.08
C LYS A 49 -0.96 -13.75 -7.37
N PRO A 50 -0.59 -14.78 -8.15
CA PRO A 50 0.78 -14.95 -8.62
C PRO A 50 1.20 -13.74 -9.46
N ILE A 51 2.49 -13.41 -9.44
CA ILE A 51 3.05 -12.45 -10.39
C ILE A 51 3.11 -13.19 -11.73
N ASP A 52 2.29 -12.77 -12.67
CA ASP A 52 2.36 -13.17 -14.08
C ASP A 52 2.92 -12.02 -14.92
N GLU A 53 3.27 -12.29 -16.18
CA GLU A 53 3.90 -11.32 -17.10
C GLU A 53 3.06 -10.05 -17.31
N ASN A 54 1.74 -10.10 -17.02
CA ASN A 54 0.82 -8.96 -17.14
C ASN A 54 0.40 -8.36 -15.78
N SER A 55 0.93 -8.87 -14.65
CA SER A 55 0.60 -8.33 -13.32
C SER A 55 1.57 -7.25 -12.88
N LEU A 56 1.10 -6.00 -12.86
CA LEU A 56 1.86 -4.83 -12.41
C LEU A 56 2.07 -4.76 -10.89
N PHE A 57 1.39 -5.60 -10.09
CA PHE A 57 1.46 -5.53 -8.63
C PHE A 57 1.17 -6.88 -7.95
N LYS A 58 1.69 -7.07 -6.73
CA LYS A 58 1.40 -8.22 -5.85
C LYS A 58 0.91 -7.76 -4.49
N ILE A 59 -0.25 -8.28 -4.06
CA ILE A 59 -0.80 -8.01 -2.73
C ILE A 59 -0.56 -9.21 -1.82
N LYS A 60 0.33 -9.04 -0.84
CA LYS A 60 0.61 -10.04 0.20
C LYS A 60 0.04 -9.58 1.54
N VAL A 61 -1.01 -10.23 2.00
CA VAL A 61 -1.55 -10.00 3.35
C VAL A 61 -0.66 -10.73 4.35
N MET A 62 0.05 -9.97 5.20
CA MET A 62 0.87 -10.57 6.27
C MET A 62 -0.03 -11.04 7.41
N LYS A 63 0.10 -12.30 7.81
CA LYS A 63 -0.62 -12.89 8.96
C LYS A 63 -0.02 -12.50 10.32
N HIS A 64 1.07 -11.73 10.33
CA HIS A 64 1.72 -11.32 11.56
C HIS A 64 0.81 -10.34 12.30
N ARG A 65 0.30 -10.73 13.47
CA ARG A 65 -0.33 -9.78 14.38
C ARG A 65 0.77 -8.83 14.82
N VAL A 66 0.62 -7.54 14.58
CA VAL A 66 1.43 -6.53 15.28
C VAL A 66 0.96 -6.58 16.73
N VAL A 67 1.58 -7.44 17.53
CA VAL A 67 1.35 -7.50 18.97
C VAL A 67 2.13 -6.33 19.56
N GLY A 68 1.41 -5.28 19.98
CA GLY A 68 1.99 -4.24 20.83
C GLY A 68 2.15 -2.84 20.23
N CYS A 69 1.46 -2.47 19.14
CA CYS A 69 1.38 -1.04 18.76
C CYS A 69 -0.08 -0.59 18.82
N PRO A 70 -0.50 0.10 19.91
CA PRO A 70 -1.79 0.74 19.94
C PRO A 70 -1.91 1.69 18.75
N ILE A 71 -3.00 1.60 17.99
CA ILE A 71 -3.23 2.45 16.80
C ILE A 71 -3.07 3.95 17.13
N LYS A 72 -3.38 4.34 18.37
CA LYS A 72 -3.15 5.69 18.93
C LYS A 72 -1.69 6.17 18.87
N ASP A 73 -0.72 5.25 18.97
CA ASP A 73 0.71 5.56 18.96
C ASP A 73 1.27 5.58 17.53
N LEU A 74 0.50 5.11 16.54
CA LEU A 74 0.88 5.14 15.12
C LEU A 74 0.71 6.53 14.48
N PHE A 75 -0.19 7.37 15.02
CA PHE A 75 -0.53 8.69 14.46
C PHE A 75 0.03 9.88 15.23
N ARG A 76 0.73 9.64 16.35
CA ARG A 76 1.42 10.69 17.11
C ARG A 76 2.72 11.14 16.45
#